data_AF-A0A842PIV3-F1
#
_entry.id   AF-A0A842PIV3-F1
#
_cell.length_a   1.000
_cell.length_b   1.000
_cell.length_c   1.000
_cell.angle_alpha   90.00
_cell.angle_beta   90.00
_cell.angle_gamma   90.00
#
_symmetry.space_group_name_H-M   'P 1'
#
loop_
_entity.id
_entity.type
_entity.pdbx_description
1 polymer ?
#
loop_
_entity_poly.entity_id
_entity_poly.type
_entity_poly.pdbx_seq_one_letter_code
_entity_poly.pdbx_strand_id
1 'polypeptide(L)'
;MEEVKAKMNSKYYLAWAKDEGIRKKGANGGFVTATLVSALENDFIDVALVVEKKSVYEGIPVLTSDPEVVKECAGSLHGAPVNLTKYVVEHAAKKRIGLPVKPCDARGIIEQAKRRQVNLDNIFMIGLNCGGTLHPLRMREMAADFYGLDPDSVVREEIKEGKIFLVSEEEGGEEKEKWIKIDELEAKGYGRRDACKSCITKIPT
;
A
#
# COMPACT_ATOMS: atom_id res chain seq x y z
N MET A 1 36.30 -7.94 -18.30
CA MET A 1 35.13 -7.06 -18.11
C MET A 1 34.41 -7.54 -16.87
N GLU A 2 34.93 -7.14 -15.72
CA GLU A 2 34.36 -7.45 -14.41
C GLU A 2 33.01 -6.74 -14.28
N GLU A 3 31.96 -7.52 -14.09
CA GLU A 3 30.64 -7.02 -13.72
C GLU A 3 30.76 -6.27 -12.40
N VAL A 4 30.42 -4.98 -12.42
CA VAL A 4 30.23 -4.15 -11.25
C VAL A 4 28.99 -4.65 -10.49
N LYS A 5 29.15 -5.75 -9.74
CA LYS A 5 28.24 -6.09 -8.63
C LYS A 5 28.65 -5.23 -7.45
N ALA A 6 28.17 -3.99 -7.42
CA ALA A 6 28.18 -3.22 -6.19
C ALA A 6 27.44 -4.06 -5.13
N LYS A 7 28.18 -4.64 -4.17
CA LYS A 7 27.60 -5.26 -2.97
C LYS A 7 26.88 -4.16 -2.21
N MET A 8 25.56 -4.09 -2.38
CA MET A 8 24.70 -3.23 -1.58
C MET A 8 24.76 -3.76 -0.15
N ASN A 9 25.50 -3.07 0.73
CA ASN A 9 25.55 -3.39 2.16
C ASN A 9 24.19 -3.02 2.78
N SER A 10 23.20 -3.88 2.62
CA SER A 10 21.87 -3.69 3.20
C SER A 10 21.98 -3.68 4.72
N LYS A 11 21.62 -2.54 5.33
CA LYS A 11 21.44 -2.42 6.76
C LYS A 11 19.97 -2.56 7.09
N TYR A 12 19.66 -3.34 8.12
CA TYR A 12 18.30 -3.56 8.58
C TYR A 12 18.10 -2.86 9.92
N TYR A 13 17.01 -2.11 10.03
CA TYR A 13 16.65 -1.38 11.24
C TYR A 13 15.19 -1.66 11.56
N LEU A 14 14.89 -1.80 12.85
CA LEU A 14 13.53 -1.71 13.35
C LEU A 14 13.24 -0.24 13.68
N ALA A 15 12.21 0.33 13.05
CA ALA A 15 11.87 1.73 13.20
C ALA A 15 10.35 1.94 13.24
N TRP A 16 9.94 3.06 13.84
CA TRP A 16 8.55 3.50 13.92
C TRP A 16 8.49 5.03 14.02
N ALA A 17 7.34 5.60 13.69
CA ALA A 17 7.06 7.01 13.77
C ALA A 17 7.15 7.50 15.23
N LYS A 18 7.88 8.60 15.45
CA LYS A 18 7.92 9.26 16.76
C LYS A 18 6.56 9.86 17.13
N ASP A 19 5.87 10.44 16.14
CA ASP A 19 4.51 10.94 16.25
C ASP A 19 3.54 9.79 16.58
N GLU A 20 2.84 9.92 17.71
CA GLU A 20 1.92 8.88 18.18
C GLU A 20 0.63 8.79 17.35
N GLY A 21 0.18 9.90 16.76
CA GLY A 21 -0.97 9.93 15.87
C GLY A 21 -0.70 9.14 14.58
N ILE A 22 0.47 9.38 13.97
CA ILE A 22 0.93 8.59 12.82
C ILE A 22 1.09 7.11 13.20
N ARG A 23 1.66 6.83 14.38
CA ARG A 23 1.86 5.45 14.83
C ARG A 23 0.54 4.70 15.02
N LYS A 24 -0.49 5.36 15.57
CA LYS A 24 -1.81 4.75 15.80
C LYS A 24 -2.58 4.50 14.51
N LYS A 25 -2.46 5.37 13.51
CA LYS A 25 -3.15 5.21 12.21
C LYS A 25 -2.42 4.27 11.24
N GLY A 26 -1.10 4.13 11.38
CA GLY A 26 -0.31 3.26 10.52
C GLY A 26 -0.70 1.79 10.65
N ALA A 27 -0.60 1.03 9.55
CA ALA A 27 -0.82 -0.42 9.57
C ALA A 27 0.24 -1.19 10.39
N ASN A 28 1.38 -0.54 10.67
CA ASN A 28 2.46 -1.05 11.51
C ASN A 28 3.00 0.15 12.31
N GLY A 29 4.33 0.33 12.41
CA GLY A 29 4.93 1.46 13.13
C GLY A 29 4.76 2.85 12.49
N GLY A 30 3.99 3.02 11.41
CA GLY A 30 3.79 4.33 10.76
C GLY A 30 5.03 4.92 10.06
N PHE A 31 6.08 4.12 9.85
CA PHE A 31 7.36 4.56 9.28
C PHE A 31 7.20 5.28 7.94
N VAL A 32 6.47 4.67 6.99
CA VAL A 32 6.31 5.20 5.63
C VAL A 32 5.63 6.57 5.63
N THR A 33 4.54 6.71 6.38
CA THR A 33 3.84 8.00 6.55
C THR A 33 4.78 9.05 7.15
N ALA A 34 5.49 8.72 8.23
CA ALA A 34 6.42 9.65 8.87
C ALA A 34 7.57 10.06 7.93
N THR A 35 8.09 9.15 7.11
CA THR A 35 9.12 9.45 6.11
C THR A 35 8.61 10.38 5.03
N LEU A 36 7.39 10.18 4.51
CA LEU A 36 6.80 11.07 3.49
C LEU A 36 6.48 12.46 4.06
N VAL A 37 5.92 12.52 5.26
CA VAL A 37 5.67 13.78 6.00
C VAL A 37 6.98 14.55 6.17
N SER A 38 8.01 13.89 6.70
CA SER A 38 9.32 14.53 6.89
C SER A 38 9.96 14.94 5.55
N ALA A 39 9.80 14.15 4.49
CA ALA A 39 10.31 14.49 3.17
C ALA A 39 9.65 15.75 2.57
N LEU A 40 8.34 15.96 2.82
CA LEU A 40 7.65 17.20 2.46
C LEU A 40 8.15 18.38 3.31
N GLU A 41 8.16 18.22 4.64
CA GLU A 41 8.54 19.29 5.58
C GLU A 41 9.99 19.77 5.41
N ASN A 42 10.87 18.92 4.90
CA ASN A 42 12.28 19.21 4.67
C ASN A 42 12.60 19.52 3.20
N ASP A 43 11.58 19.79 2.37
CA ASP A 43 11.76 20.13 0.95
C ASP A 43 12.59 19.09 0.18
N PHE A 44 12.49 17.82 0.56
CA PHE A 44 13.14 16.71 -0.15
C PHE A 44 12.30 16.26 -1.36
N ILE A 45 10.98 16.34 -1.23
CA ILE A 45 10.01 16.14 -2.30
C ILE A 45 9.05 17.33 -2.36
N ASP A 46 8.51 17.62 -3.54
CA ASP A 46 7.54 18.71 -3.72
C ASP A 46 6.11 18.24 -3.39
N VAL A 47 5.83 16.95 -3.67
CA VAL A 47 4.52 16.33 -3.48
C VAL A 47 4.66 14.86 -3.08
N ALA A 48 3.73 14.39 -2.27
CA ALA A 48 3.51 12.98 -1.98
C ALA A 48 2.35 12.44 -2.84
N LEU A 49 2.54 11.27 -3.47
CA LEU A 49 1.47 10.49 -4.10
C LEU A 49 1.06 9.37 -3.14
N VAL A 50 -0.07 9.53 -2.50
CA VAL A 50 -0.62 8.60 -1.48
C VAL A 50 -1.98 8.06 -1.93
N VAL A 51 -2.57 7.14 -1.16
CA VAL A 51 -3.90 6.58 -1.45
C VAL A 51 -4.83 6.92 -0.30
N GLU A 52 -5.84 7.73 -0.57
CA GLU A 52 -6.89 8.08 0.38
C GLU A 52 -7.90 6.93 0.49
N LYS A 53 -8.18 6.48 1.70
CA LYS A 53 -9.21 5.46 1.98
C LYS A 53 -10.60 6.07 1.83
N LYS A 54 -11.42 5.56 0.91
CA LYS A 54 -12.87 5.86 0.83
C LYS A 54 -13.70 4.82 1.56
N SER A 55 -13.26 3.56 1.51
CA SER A 55 -13.80 2.46 2.32
C SER A 55 -12.71 1.41 2.51
N VAL A 56 -12.98 0.32 3.22
CA VAL A 56 -12.06 -0.84 3.28
C VAL A 56 -11.81 -1.48 1.90
N TYR A 57 -12.69 -1.25 0.93
CA TYR A 57 -12.62 -1.83 -0.41
C TYR A 57 -12.09 -0.85 -1.46
N GLU A 58 -12.06 0.45 -1.17
CA GLU A 58 -11.77 1.49 -2.16
C GLU A 58 -10.77 2.50 -1.65
N GLY A 59 -9.77 2.78 -2.49
CA GLY A 59 -8.78 3.82 -2.26
C GLY A 59 -8.54 4.63 -3.54
N ILE A 60 -8.39 5.94 -3.38
CA ILE A 60 -8.20 6.88 -4.47
C ILE A 60 -6.79 7.49 -4.38
N PRO A 61 -5.98 7.48 -5.46
CA PRO A 61 -4.71 8.18 -5.48
C PRO A 61 -4.88 9.69 -5.30
N VAL A 62 -4.10 10.26 -4.39
CA VAL A 62 -4.08 11.69 -4.10
C VAL A 62 -2.64 12.19 -4.22
N LEU A 63 -2.45 13.23 -5.03
CA LEU A 63 -1.19 13.97 -5.13
C LEU A 63 -1.30 15.24 -4.29
N THR A 64 -0.49 15.36 -3.24
CA THR A 64 -0.62 16.44 -2.26
C THR A 64 0.74 16.99 -1.84
N SER A 65 0.80 18.28 -1.51
CA SER A 65 1.94 18.89 -0.82
C SER A 65 1.65 19.16 0.66
N ASP A 66 0.47 18.77 1.15
CA ASP A 66 0.04 18.95 2.54
C ASP A 66 0.39 17.70 3.38
N PRO A 67 1.28 17.81 4.38
CA PRO A 67 1.62 16.71 5.27
C PRO A 67 0.43 16.13 6.04
N GLU A 68 -0.59 16.94 6.38
CA GLU A 68 -1.77 16.43 7.10
C GLU A 68 -2.58 15.46 6.23
N VAL A 69 -2.72 15.75 4.92
CA VAL A 69 -3.35 14.83 3.98
C VAL A 69 -2.58 13.50 3.91
N VAL A 70 -1.24 13.53 4.00
CA VAL A 70 -0.42 12.32 4.04
C VAL A 70 -0.68 11.51 5.32
N LYS A 71 -0.84 12.18 6.47
CA LYS A 71 -1.18 11.53 7.75
C LYS A 71 -2.54 10.86 7.72
N GLU A 72 -3.55 11.49 7.10
CA GLU A 72 -4.89 10.91 6.94
C GLU A 72 -4.91 9.71 5.99
N CYS A 73 -3.96 9.62 5.06
CA CYS A 73 -3.80 8.46 4.17
C CYS A 73 -2.99 7.30 4.79
N ALA A 74 -2.67 7.36 6.09
CA ALA A 74 -1.97 6.27 6.76
C ALA A 74 -2.82 5.00 6.84
N GLY A 75 -2.16 3.84 6.73
CA GLY A 75 -2.81 2.53 6.79
C GLY A 75 -2.47 1.66 5.59
N SER A 76 -3.20 0.56 5.44
CA SER A 76 -3.08 -0.34 4.29
C SER A 76 -4.46 -0.65 3.74
N LEU A 77 -4.51 -0.88 2.42
CA LEU A 77 -5.72 -1.25 1.69
C LEU A 77 -5.39 -2.46 0.81
N HIS A 78 -5.60 -3.65 1.34
CA HIS A 78 -5.34 -4.91 0.64
C HIS A 78 -6.41 -5.22 -0.42
N GLY A 79 -7.58 -4.57 -0.35
CA GLY A 79 -8.67 -4.67 -1.33
C GLY A 79 -8.62 -3.65 -2.47
N ALA A 80 -7.66 -2.72 -2.48
CA ALA A 80 -7.59 -1.63 -3.46
C ALA A 80 -6.55 -1.91 -4.57
N PRO A 81 -6.95 -2.34 -5.78
CA PRO A 81 -6.06 -2.71 -6.88
C PRO A 81 -5.45 -1.51 -7.63
N VAL A 82 -4.92 -0.55 -6.89
CA VAL A 82 -4.31 0.67 -7.42
C VAL A 82 -2.86 0.41 -7.85
N ASN A 83 -2.50 0.80 -9.06
CA ASN A 83 -1.12 0.91 -9.54
C ASN A 83 -0.78 2.39 -9.72
N LEU A 84 0.24 2.87 -9.01
CA LEU A 84 0.57 4.29 -8.93
C LEU A 84 1.45 4.78 -10.10
N THR A 85 2.00 3.87 -10.90
CA THR A 85 2.94 4.19 -11.99
C THR A 85 2.39 5.22 -12.97
N LYS A 86 1.10 5.11 -13.34
CA LYS A 86 0.47 6.03 -14.29
C LYS A 86 0.55 7.47 -13.82
N TYR A 87 0.20 7.72 -12.55
CA TYR A 87 0.21 9.05 -11.96
C TYR A 87 1.64 9.61 -11.83
N VAL A 88 2.63 8.75 -11.57
CA VAL A 88 4.03 9.16 -11.59
C VAL A 88 4.44 9.66 -12.98
N VAL A 89 4.10 8.93 -14.04
CA VAL A 89 4.39 9.34 -15.43
C VAL A 89 3.74 10.69 -15.76
N GLU A 90 2.51 10.92 -15.32
CA GLU A 90 1.77 12.16 -15.59
C GLU A 90 2.36 13.40 -14.88
N HIS A 91 3.04 13.22 -13.75
CA HIS A 91 3.43 14.34 -12.88
C HIS A 91 4.95 14.50 -12.64
N ALA A 92 5.76 13.44 -12.76
CA ALA A 92 7.18 13.46 -12.37
C ALA A 92 8.09 14.35 -13.24
N ALA A 93 7.61 14.79 -14.41
CA ALA A 93 8.34 15.73 -15.26
C ALA A 93 8.41 17.15 -14.66
N LYS A 94 7.50 17.49 -13.74
CA LYS A 94 7.35 18.86 -13.20
C LYS A 94 7.64 18.98 -11.71
N LYS A 95 7.67 17.86 -10.99
CA LYS A 95 7.75 17.80 -9.53
C LYS A 95 8.60 16.62 -9.07
N ARG A 96 9.29 16.78 -7.95
CA ARG A 96 9.87 15.70 -7.16
C ARG A 96 8.74 15.00 -6.40
N ILE A 97 8.52 13.72 -6.66
CA ILE A 97 7.41 12.94 -6.12
C ILE A 97 7.93 11.91 -5.13
N GLY A 98 7.41 11.92 -3.90
CA GLY A 98 7.57 10.82 -2.95
C GLY A 98 6.35 9.92 -2.91
N LEU A 99 6.52 8.61 -2.84
CA LEU A 99 5.39 7.69 -2.78
C LEU A 99 5.74 6.32 -2.17
N PRO A 100 4.77 5.67 -1.51
CA PRO A 100 4.90 4.25 -1.20
C PRO A 100 4.74 3.42 -2.48
N VAL A 101 5.60 2.42 -2.67
CA VAL A 101 5.55 1.54 -3.84
C VAL A 101 5.41 0.08 -3.46
N LYS A 102 4.43 -0.61 -4.04
CA LYS A 102 4.44 -2.08 -4.07
C LYS A 102 5.43 -2.55 -5.15
N PRO A 103 5.86 -3.82 -5.16
CA PRO A 103 6.79 -4.33 -6.17
C PRO A 103 6.33 -4.12 -7.62
N CYS A 104 5.02 -4.13 -7.90
CA CYS A 104 4.48 -3.81 -9.23
C CYS A 104 4.59 -2.33 -9.58
N ASP A 105 4.42 -1.41 -8.61
CA ASP A 105 4.59 0.03 -8.83
C ASP A 105 6.06 0.36 -9.13
N ALA A 106 6.98 -0.14 -8.29
CA ALA A 106 8.41 0.08 -8.46
C ALA A 106 8.91 -0.39 -9.84
N ARG A 107 8.53 -1.61 -10.25
CA ARG A 107 8.86 -2.14 -11.58
C ARG A 107 8.25 -1.30 -12.69
N GLY A 108 7.00 -0.88 -12.54
CA GLY A 108 6.34 0.02 -13.49
C GLY A 108 7.14 1.30 -13.68
N ILE A 109 7.50 1.97 -12.58
CA ILE A 109 8.26 3.23 -12.59
C ILE A 109 9.65 3.03 -13.23
N ILE A 110 10.38 1.98 -12.86
CA ILE A 110 11.70 1.66 -13.42
C ILE A 110 11.61 1.41 -14.93
N GLU A 111 10.59 0.67 -15.38
CA GLU A 111 10.37 0.42 -16.80
C GLU A 111 10.02 1.70 -17.57
N GLN A 112 9.26 2.62 -16.96
CA GLN A 112 9.00 3.93 -17.55
C GLN A 112 10.26 4.80 -17.63
N ALA A 113 11.15 4.72 -16.63
CA ALA A 113 12.43 5.41 -16.64
C ALA A 113 13.35 4.91 -17.77
N LYS A 114 13.44 3.59 -17.99
CA LYS A 114 14.18 3.00 -19.13
C LYS A 114 13.68 3.51 -20.48
N ARG A 115 12.38 3.82 -20.57
CA ARG A 115 11.72 4.41 -21.77
C ARG A 115 11.77 5.94 -21.81
N ARG A 116 12.55 6.55 -20.90
CA ARG A 116 12.71 8.00 -20.76
C ARG A 116 11.39 8.76 -20.55
N GLN A 117 10.38 8.08 -19.99
CA GLN A 117 9.08 8.69 -19.66
C GLN A 117 9.11 9.39 -18.30
N VAL A 118 10.02 8.99 -17.43
CA VAL A 118 10.25 9.62 -16.11
C VAL A 118 11.74 9.72 -15.81
N ASN A 119 12.14 10.71 -15.00
CA ASN A 119 13.47 10.80 -14.41
C ASN A 119 13.43 10.23 -12.98
N LEU A 120 14.25 9.21 -12.69
CA LEU A 120 14.30 8.61 -11.35
C LEU A 120 14.84 9.56 -10.29
N ASP A 121 15.65 10.54 -10.66
CA ASP A 121 16.16 11.54 -9.71
C ASP A 121 15.03 12.40 -9.10
N ASN A 122 13.89 12.47 -9.78
CA ASN A 122 12.70 13.17 -9.31
C ASN A 122 11.75 12.26 -8.50
N ILE A 123 12.11 11.01 -8.23
CA ILE A 123 11.17 10.03 -7.65
C ILE A 123 11.78 9.39 -6.40
N PHE A 124 11.18 9.67 -5.25
CA PHE A 124 11.52 9.07 -3.98
C PHE A 124 10.57 7.90 -3.67
N MET A 125 11.04 6.68 -3.92
CA MET A 125 10.25 5.45 -3.71
C MET A 125 10.49 4.87 -2.32
N ILE A 126 9.43 4.64 -1.56
CA ILE A 126 9.48 3.91 -0.29
C ILE A 126 8.83 2.53 -0.49
N GLY A 127 9.65 1.48 -0.48
CA GLY A 127 9.18 0.12 -0.75
C GLY A 127 8.28 -0.44 0.35
N LEU A 128 7.13 -1.00 -0.05
CA LEU A 128 6.23 -1.77 0.81
C LEU A 128 6.36 -3.27 0.51
N ASN A 129 6.44 -4.07 1.57
CA ASN A 129 6.28 -5.51 1.47
C ASN A 129 4.85 -5.83 1.01
N CYS A 130 4.69 -6.63 -0.03
CA CYS A 130 3.38 -6.94 -0.60
C CYS A 130 3.22 -8.43 -0.89
N GLY A 131 2.31 -9.09 -0.17
CA GLY A 131 1.92 -10.50 -0.41
C GLY A 131 0.97 -10.67 -1.60
N GLY A 132 0.30 -9.59 -2.01
CA GLY A 132 -0.69 -9.52 -3.07
C GLY A 132 -1.88 -8.65 -2.69
N THR A 133 -2.76 -8.37 -3.64
CA THR A 133 -3.95 -7.52 -3.48
C THR A 133 -5.19 -8.34 -3.86
N LEU A 134 -6.27 -8.17 -3.12
CA LEU A 134 -7.57 -8.79 -3.38
C LEU A 134 -8.39 -7.92 -4.35
N HIS A 135 -9.41 -8.51 -4.96
CA HIS A 135 -10.37 -7.76 -5.77
C HIS A 135 -11.49 -7.22 -4.86
N PRO A 136 -11.86 -5.93 -4.95
CA PRO A 136 -12.80 -5.32 -4.00
C PRO A 136 -14.17 -5.99 -4.01
N LEU A 137 -14.71 -6.32 -5.18
CA LEU A 137 -15.97 -7.07 -5.29
C LEU A 137 -15.87 -8.46 -4.65
N ARG A 138 -14.77 -9.19 -4.85
CA ARG A 138 -14.56 -10.51 -4.22
C ARG A 138 -14.44 -10.40 -2.71
N MET A 139 -13.86 -9.31 -2.23
CA MET A 139 -13.72 -9.04 -0.81
C MET A 139 -15.07 -8.74 -0.15
N ARG A 140 -15.98 -8.03 -0.85
CA ARG A 140 -17.37 -7.83 -0.43
C ARG A 140 -18.17 -9.13 -0.44
N GLU A 141 -18.10 -9.90 -1.52
CA GLU A 141 -18.76 -11.21 -1.59
C GLU A 141 -18.23 -12.14 -0.48
N MET A 142 -16.92 -12.12 -0.21
CA MET A 142 -16.32 -12.89 0.88
C MET A 142 -16.87 -12.49 2.26
N ALA A 143 -17.09 -11.19 2.51
CA ALA A 143 -17.72 -10.71 3.74
C ALA A 143 -19.11 -11.32 3.95
N ALA A 144 -19.94 -11.39 2.90
CA ALA A 144 -21.25 -12.02 2.97
C ALA A 144 -21.15 -13.56 3.05
N ASP A 145 -20.46 -14.18 2.10
CA ASP A 145 -20.52 -15.63 1.84
C ASP A 145 -19.76 -16.46 2.88
N PHE A 146 -18.61 -15.98 3.36
CA PHE A 146 -17.75 -16.73 4.28
C PHE A 146 -17.78 -16.18 5.69
N TYR A 147 -18.00 -14.87 5.82
CA TYR A 147 -18.05 -14.22 7.12
C TYR A 147 -19.47 -13.97 7.63
N GLY A 148 -20.51 -14.08 6.79
CA GLY A 148 -21.88 -13.75 7.22
C GLY A 148 -21.98 -12.35 7.81
N LEU A 149 -21.16 -11.43 7.30
CA LEU A 149 -21.14 -10.02 7.65
C LEU A 149 -21.86 -9.24 6.55
N ASP A 150 -22.51 -8.13 6.91
CA ASP A 150 -22.89 -7.13 5.92
C ASP A 150 -21.61 -6.52 5.34
N PRO A 151 -21.37 -6.60 4.01
CA PRO A 151 -20.19 -5.98 3.41
C PRO A 151 -20.07 -4.49 3.71
N ASP A 152 -21.18 -3.78 3.90
CA ASP A 152 -21.20 -2.33 4.16
C ASP A 152 -20.91 -1.97 5.62
N SER A 153 -20.98 -2.92 6.55
CA SER A 153 -20.60 -2.70 7.96
C SER A 153 -19.12 -2.96 8.25
N VAL A 154 -18.34 -3.39 7.26
CA VAL A 154 -16.90 -3.68 7.43
C VAL A 154 -16.09 -2.38 7.45
N VAL A 155 -15.42 -2.12 8.58
CA VAL A 155 -14.69 -0.86 8.83
C VAL A 155 -13.17 -1.02 8.77
N ARG A 156 -12.66 -2.23 9.04
CA ARG A 156 -11.24 -2.55 9.06
C ARG A 156 -10.95 -3.92 8.44
N GLU A 157 -9.78 -4.00 7.80
CA GLU A 157 -9.25 -5.22 7.21
C GLU A 157 -7.78 -5.36 7.61
N GLU A 158 -7.31 -6.60 7.76
CA GLU A 158 -5.91 -6.85 8.07
C GLU A 158 -5.44 -8.20 7.52
N ILE A 159 -4.16 -8.30 7.14
CA ILE A 159 -3.51 -9.56 6.78
C ILE A 159 -2.41 -9.88 7.78
N LYS A 160 -2.58 -10.98 8.52
CA LYS A 160 -1.62 -11.48 9.52
C LYS A 160 -1.52 -13.00 9.40
N GLU A 161 -0.29 -13.52 9.45
CA GLU A 161 -0.02 -14.98 9.49
C GLU A 161 -0.75 -15.80 8.39
N GLY A 162 -0.84 -15.24 7.17
CA GLY A 162 -1.52 -15.90 6.04
C GLY A 162 -3.05 -15.94 6.14
N LYS A 163 -3.63 -15.20 7.09
CA LYS A 163 -5.08 -15.01 7.26
C LYS A 163 -5.45 -13.59 6.89
N ILE A 164 -6.64 -13.43 6.31
CA ILE A 164 -7.28 -12.12 6.16
C ILE A 164 -8.33 -11.99 7.26
N PHE A 165 -8.33 -10.85 7.94
CA PHE A 165 -9.25 -10.48 9.00
C PHE A 165 -10.15 -9.37 8.48
N LEU A 166 -11.46 -9.50 8.70
CA LEU A 166 -12.43 -8.42 8.51
C LEU A 166 -13.05 -8.08 9.86
N VAL A 167 -13.17 -6.79 10.13
CA VAL A 167 -13.82 -6.26 11.33
C VAL A 167 -15.03 -5.44 10.89
N SER A 168 -16.19 -5.82 11.39
CA SER A 168 -17.45 -5.10 11.18
C SER A 168 -17.94 -4.45 12.46
N GLU A 169 -18.59 -3.29 12.34
CA GLU A 169 -19.34 -2.67 13.43
C GLU A 169 -20.80 -3.13 13.37
N GLU A 170 -21.32 -3.66 14.49
CA GLU A 170 -22.74 -4.02 14.63
C GLU A 170 -23.55 -2.87 15.27
N GLU A 171 -24.88 -2.97 15.21
CA GLU A 171 -25.79 -2.02 15.89
C GLU A 171 -25.51 -2.02 17.39
N GLY A 172 -25.04 -0.88 17.92
CA GLY A 172 -24.59 -0.74 19.32
C GLY A 172 -23.09 -0.51 19.49
N GLY A 173 -22.30 -0.56 18.41
CA GLY A 173 -20.88 -0.25 18.41
C GLY A 173 -19.96 -1.41 18.81
N GLU A 174 -20.50 -2.63 18.88
CA GLU A 174 -19.67 -3.83 19.08
C GLU A 174 -18.90 -4.17 17.80
N GLU A 175 -17.58 -4.36 17.92
CA GLU A 175 -16.73 -4.84 16.82
C GLU A 175 -16.75 -6.37 16.75
N LYS A 176 -16.99 -6.91 15.56
CA LYS A 176 -16.89 -8.36 15.28
C LYS A 176 -15.77 -8.64 14.31
N GLU A 177 -14.79 -9.38 14.77
CA GLU A 177 -13.66 -9.82 13.96
C GLU A 177 -13.88 -11.25 13.46
N LYS A 178 -13.68 -11.48 12.17
CA LYS A 178 -13.60 -12.82 11.60
C LYS A 178 -12.42 -12.95 10.65
N TRP A 179 -11.90 -14.17 10.55
CA TRP A 179 -10.76 -14.47 9.68
C TRP A 179 -10.89 -15.78 8.94
N ILE A 180 -10.18 -15.88 7.82
CA ILE A 180 -10.01 -17.10 7.02
C ILE A 180 -8.60 -17.12 6.44
N LYS A 181 -8.08 -18.32 6.16
CA LYS A 181 -6.79 -18.46 5.48
C LYS A 181 -6.90 -18.01 4.03
N ILE A 182 -5.86 -17.31 3.55
CA ILE A 182 -5.79 -16.82 2.18
C ILE A 182 -5.80 -17.98 1.19
N ASP A 183 -5.08 -19.06 1.46
CA ASP A 183 -5.02 -20.22 0.55
C ASP A 183 -6.39 -20.89 0.39
N GLU A 184 -7.20 -20.93 1.45
CA GLU A 184 -8.56 -21.46 1.39
C GLU A 184 -9.48 -20.57 0.56
N LEU A 185 -9.34 -19.25 0.65
CA LEU A 185 -10.06 -18.31 -0.21
C LEU A 185 -9.63 -18.43 -1.67
N GLU A 186 -8.34 -18.61 -1.92
CA GLU A 186 -7.81 -18.77 -3.27
C GLU A 186 -8.33 -20.03 -3.94
N ALA A 187 -8.37 -21.14 -3.20
CA ALA A 187 -8.96 -22.39 -3.68
C ALA A 187 -10.44 -22.26 -4.03
N LYS A 188 -11.16 -21.34 -3.36
CA LYS A 188 -12.57 -21.04 -3.60
C LYS A 188 -12.81 -19.90 -4.60
N GLY A 189 -11.76 -19.23 -5.09
CA GLY A 189 -11.85 -18.13 -6.07
C GLY A 189 -11.99 -16.71 -5.50
N TYR A 190 -11.87 -16.51 -4.18
CA TYR A 190 -12.12 -15.23 -3.49
C TYR A 190 -10.84 -14.54 -2.93
N GLY A 191 -9.66 -15.12 -3.16
CA GLY A 191 -8.39 -14.62 -2.61
C GLY A 191 -7.69 -13.54 -3.45
N ARG A 192 -6.35 -13.61 -3.54
CA ARG A 192 -5.57 -12.59 -4.27
C ARG A 192 -5.90 -12.64 -5.77
N ARG A 193 -5.73 -11.50 -6.44
CA ARG A 193 -5.81 -11.40 -7.90
C ARG A 193 -4.80 -12.34 -8.57
N ASP A 194 -5.14 -12.87 -9.74
CA ASP A 194 -4.27 -13.83 -10.45
C ASP A 194 -2.90 -13.23 -10.84
N ALA A 195 -2.89 -11.94 -11.20
CA ALA A 195 -1.64 -11.21 -11.43
C ALA A 195 -0.75 -11.14 -10.17
N CYS A 196 -1.35 -11.06 -8.97
CA CYS A 196 -0.62 -11.04 -7.71
C CYS A 196 -0.09 -12.43 -7.33
N LYS A 197 -0.82 -13.50 -7.63
CA LYS A 197 -0.36 -14.89 -7.43
C LYS A 197 0.92 -15.19 -8.23
N SER A 198 1.02 -14.62 -9.42
CA SER A 198 2.18 -14.77 -10.32
C SER A 198 3.40 -13.92 -9.91
N CYS A 199 3.26 -13.01 -8.93
CA CYS A 199 4.32 -12.08 -8.56
C CYS A 199 5.34 -12.72 -7.62
N ILE A 200 6.56 -12.98 -8.13
CA ILE A 200 7.69 -13.53 -7.36
C ILE A 200 8.46 -12.50 -6.51
N THR A 201 8.29 -11.21 -6.78
CA THR A 201 8.92 -10.12 -6.02
C THR A 201 7.97 -9.65 -4.92
N LYS A 202 8.34 -9.82 -3.65
CA LYS A 202 7.51 -9.43 -2.48
C LYS A 202 8.01 -8.18 -1.77
N ILE A 203 9.31 -7.92 -1.85
CA ILE A 203 9.98 -6.74 -1.30
C ILE A 203 10.59 -6.01 -2.50
N PRO A 204 10.27 -4.72 -2.72
CA PRO A 204 10.95 -3.92 -3.73
C PRO A 204 12.44 -3.81 -3.37
N THR A 205 13.32 -4.28 -4.26
CA THR A 205 14.78 -4.25 -4.12
C THR A 205 15.41 -3.46 -5.25
#